data_AF-A0AAJ1B1C4-F1
#
_entry.id   AF-A0AAJ1B1C4-F1
#
_cell.length_a   1.000
_cell.length_b   1.000
_cell.length_c   1.000
_cell.angle_alpha   90.00
_cell.angle_beta   90.00
_cell.angle_gamma   90.00
#
_symmetry.space_group_name_H-M   'P 1'
#
loop_
_entity.id
_entity.type
_entity.pdbx_description
1 polymer ?
#
loop_
_entity_poly.entity_id
_entity_poly.type
_entity_poly.pdbx_seq_one_letter_code
_entity_poly.pdbx_strand_id
1 'polypeptide(L)'
;PTEACLEVVAKKAEIDLDKLNSQYPRILELPFESRRKRMTTIHQLKDSFEGNQRIAFVKGSPKEVMELCNRCFKGSKACPISEEDRINIMKAND
;
A
#
# COMPACT_ATOMS: atom_id res chain seq x y z
N PRO A 1 -12.47 -9.56 6.32
CA PRO A 1 -11.66 -10.68 6.89
C PRO A 1 -10.14 -10.45 6.82
N THR A 2 -9.60 -10.08 5.65
CA THR A 2 -8.15 -9.97 5.42
C THR A 2 -7.48 -8.82 6.19
N GLU A 3 -8.18 -7.70 6.37
CA GLU A 3 -7.63 -6.52 7.04
C GLU A 3 -7.41 -6.75 8.53
N ALA A 4 -8.35 -7.45 9.18
CA ALA A 4 -8.21 -7.86 10.58
C ALA A 4 -7.01 -8.79 10.77
N CYS A 5 -6.73 -9.67 9.80
CA CYS A 5 -5.53 -10.52 9.85
C CYS A 5 -4.23 -9.69 9.80
N LEU A 6 -4.16 -8.66 8.93
CA LEU A 6 -3.01 -7.77 8.88
C LEU A 6 -2.84 -6.97 10.17
N GLU A 7 -3.94 -6.52 10.77
CA GLU A 7 -3.92 -5.83 12.06
C GLU A 7 -3.38 -6.74 13.18
N VAL A 8 -3.85 -7.99 13.23
CA VAL A 8 -3.35 -8.99 14.20
C VAL A 8 -1.87 -9.28 13.99
N VAL A 9 -1.41 -9.43 12.74
CA VAL A 9 0.01 -9.65 12.42
C VAL A 9 0.86 -8.46 12.86
N ALA A 10 0.40 -7.23 12.60
CA ALA A 10 1.10 -6.01 13.03
C ALA A 10 1.23 -5.96 14.56
N LYS A 11 0.16 -6.26 15.31
CA LYS A 11 0.19 -6.33 16.78
C LYS A 11 1.15 -7.41 17.29
N LYS A 12 1.19 -8.59 16.65
CA LYS A 12 2.13 -9.66 16.99
C LYS A 12 3.58 -9.30 16.69
N ALA A 13 3.83 -8.42 15.73
CA ALA A 13 5.14 -7.86 15.44
C ALA A 13 5.46 -6.62 16.32
N GLU A 14 4.70 -6.40 17.40
CA GLU A 14 4.88 -5.30 18.35
C GLU A 14 4.78 -3.91 17.72
N ILE A 15 4.04 -3.79 16.61
CA ILE A 15 3.76 -2.50 15.98
C ILE A 15 2.67 -1.79 16.79
N ASP A 16 3.02 -0.63 17.34
CA ASP A 16 2.07 0.29 17.98
C ASP A 16 1.21 0.99 16.93
N LEU A 17 -0.01 0.49 16.77
CA LEU A 17 -0.97 0.99 15.79
C LEU A 17 -1.48 2.39 16.14
N ASP A 18 -1.59 2.74 17.42
CA ASP A 18 -2.09 4.05 17.85
C ASP A 18 -1.05 5.12 17.52
N LYS A 19 0.23 4.82 17.78
CA LYS A 19 1.36 5.65 17.36
C LYS A 19 1.41 5.77 15.84
N LEU A 20 1.25 4.67 15.10
CA LEU A 20 1.28 4.68 13.63
C LEU A 20 0.13 5.54 13.05
N ASN A 21 -1.08 5.36 13.55
CA ASN A 21 -2.26 6.15 13.15
C ASN A 21 -2.08 7.64 13.48
N SER A 22 -1.40 7.97 14.58
CA SER A 22 -1.07 9.35 14.96
C SER A 22 0.06 9.96 14.12
N GLN A 23 0.97 9.15 13.60
CA GLN A 23 2.05 9.59 12.70
C GLN A 23 1.54 9.81 11.27
N TYR A 24 0.60 8.97 10.83
CA TYR A 24 -0.01 9.01 9.52
C TYR A 24 -1.54 9.17 9.67
N PRO A 25 -2.06 10.34 10.09
CA PRO A 25 -3.50 10.55 10.22
C PRO A 25 -4.22 10.37 8.89
N ARG A 26 -5.22 9.48 8.86
CA ARG A 26 -6.09 9.23 7.71
C ARG A 26 -7.06 10.40 7.56
N ILE A 27 -7.09 11.02 6.38
CA ILE A 27 -7.97 12.15 6.06
C ILE A 27 -9.08 11.78 5.07
N LEU A 28 -8.90 10.71 4.30
CA LEU A 28 -9.91 10.20 3.38
C LEU A 28 -9.79 8.68 3.27
N GLU A 29 -10.91 8.02 3.07
CA GLU A 29 -11.00 6.61 2.76
C GLU A 29 -11.93 6.39 1.57
N LEU A 30 -11.43 5.65 0.60
CA LEU A 30 -12.21 5.06 -0.47
C LEU A 30 -12.27 3.55 -0.17
N PRO A 31 -13.40 3.04 0.35
CA PRO A 31 -13.53 1.63 0.68
C PRO A 31 -13.35 0.76 -0.58
N PHE A 32 -13.28 -0.55 -0.38
CA PHE A 32 -13.19 -1.47 -1.50
C PHE A 32 -14.41 -1.33 -2.43
N GLU A 33 -14.15 -1.00 -3.69
CA GLU A 33 -15.18 -0.96 -4.74
C GLU A 33 -14.92 -2.06 -5.76
N SER A 34 -15.94 -2.87 -6.08
CA SER A 34 -15.83 -4.00 -7.01
C SER A 34 -15.38 -3.59 -8.42
N ARG A 35 -15.73 -2.37 -8.87
CA ARG A 35 -15.31 -1.83 -10.17
C ARG A 35 -13.81 -1.55 -10.23
N ARG A 36 -13.23 -1.02 -9.14
CA ARG A 36 -11.80 -0.67 -9.04
C ARG A 36 -10.96 -1.79 -8.44
N LYS A 37 -11.61 -2.78 -7.81
CA LYS A 37 -11.04 -3.93 -7.08
C LYS A 37 -9.93 -3.54 -6.11
N ARG A 38 -10.06 -2.38 -5.47
CA ARG A 38 -9.09 -1.83 -4.52
C ARG A 38 -9.75 -0.91 -3.50
N MET A 39 -9.14 -0.84 -2.34
CA MET A 39 -9.35 0.14 -1.28
C MET A 39 -8.19 1.14 -1.31
N THR A 40 -8.48 2.39 -0.98
CA THR A 40 -7.47 3.46 -0.89
C THR A 40 -7.70 4.31 0.34
N THR A 41 -6.65 4.58 1.11
CA THR A 41 -6.69 5.57 2.19
C THR A 41 -5.69 6.68 1.89
N ILE A 42 -6.09 7.93 2.15
CA ILE A 42 -5.22 9.10 2.01
C ILE A 42 -4.84 9.58 3.39
N HIS A 43 -3.56 9.81 3.60
CA HIS A 43 -2.98 10.20 4.88
C HIS A 43 -2.24 11.53 4.74
N GLN A 44 -2.36 12.37 5.77
CA GLN A 44 -1.60 13.60 5.88
C GLN A 44 -0.26 13.29 6.56
N LEU A 45 0.85 13.62 5.91
CA LEU A 45 2.18 13.42 6.47
C LEU A 45 2.58 14.62 7.34
N LYS A 46 3.32 14.35 8.42
CA LYS A 46 4.00 15.39 9.21
C LYS A 46 5.25 15.89 8.49
N ASP A 47 6.01 14.96 7.94
CA ASP A 47 7.21 15.21 7.14
C ASP A 47 6.96 14.85 5.68
N SER A 48 7.40 15.69 4.75
CA SER A 48 7.15 15.46 3.33
C SER A 48 7.88 14.20 2.83
N PHE A 49 7.20 13.38 2.04
CA PHE A 49 7.78 12.22 1.35
C PHE A 49 7.83 12.49 -0.15
N GLU A 50 9.03 12.42 -0.74
CA GLU A 50 9.28 12.79 -2.15
C GLU A 50 8.66 14.16 -2.52
N GLY A 51 8.76 15.16 -1.62
CA GLY A 51 8.20 16.50 -1.81
C GLY A 51 6.68 16.62 -1.61
N ASN A 52 5.99 15.51 -1.28
CA ASN A 52 4.54 15.49 -1.08
C ASN A 52 4.20 15.42 0.40
N GLN A 53 3.19 16.20 0.81
CA GLN A 53 2.66 16.18 2.19
C GLN A 53 1.49 15.21 2.37
N ARG A 54 1.11 14.49 1.32
CA ARG A 54 0.05 13.48 1.36
C ARG A 54 0.55 12.19 0.72
N ILE A 55 0.10 11.07 1.27
CA ILE A 55 0.37 9.74 0.73
C ILE A 55 -0.93 8.96 0.58
N ALA A 56 -1.02 8.16 -0.48
CA ALA A 56 -2.10 7.22 -0.70
C ALA A 56 -1.58 5.80 -0.44
N PHE A 57 -2.21 5.08 0.49
CA PHE A 57 -1.99 3.64 0.64
C PHE A 57 -3.12 2.90 -0.08
N VAL A 58 -2.74 1.95 -0.95
CA VAL A 58 -3.67 1.22 -1.79
C VAL A 58 -3.46 -0.28 -1.57
N LYS A 59 -4.55 -1.01 -1.37
CA LYS A 59 -4.57 -2.48 -1.36
C LYS A 59 -5.73 -2.99 -2.21
N GLY A 60 -5.54 -4.10 -2.91
CA GLY A 60 -6.53 -4.59 -3.86
C GLY A 60 -6.04 -5.83 -4.57
N SER A 61 -6.68 -6.18 -5.69
CA SER A 61 -6.17 -7.28 -6.50
C SER A 61 -4.78 -6.94 -7.07
N PRO A 62 -3.86 -7.90 -7.13
CA PRO A 62 -2.51 -7.70 -7.65
C PRO A 62 -2.50 -7.07 -9.05
N LYS A 63 -3.34 -7.57 -9.97
CA LYS A 63 -3.48 -7.05 -11.32
C LYS A 63 -3.81 -5.55 -11.36
N GLU A 64 -4.82 -5.13 -10.59
CA GLU A 64 -5.34 -3.75 -10.67
C GLU A 64 -4.41 -2.76 -9.97
N VAL A 65 -3.67 -3.19 -8.94
CA VAL A 65 -2.61 -2.37 -8.34
C VAL A 65 -1.42 -2.27 -9.30
N MET A 66 -1.04 -3.36 -9.96
CA MET A 66 0.12 -3.41 -10.84
C MET A 66 -0.02 -2.50 -12.07
N GLU A 67 -1.23 -2.33 -12.59
CA GLU A 67 -1.57 -1.39 -13.67
C GLU A 67 -1.34 0.08 -13.28
N LEU A 68 -1.32 0.40 -11.97
CA LEU A 68 -1.10 1.77 -11.45
C LEU A 68 0.36 2.06 -11.09
N CYS A 69 1.23 1.05 -11.07
CA CYS A 69 2.60 1.17 -10.61
C CYS A 69 3.61 1.29 -11.78
N ASN A 70 4.58 2.20 -11.64
CA ASN A 70 5.73 2.34 -12.54
C ASN A 70 7.08 2.05 -11.85
N ARG A 71 7.10 1.99 -10.51
CA ARG A 71 8.26 1.70 -9.67
C ARG A 71 7.90 0.61 -8.65
N CYS A 72 8.86 -0.24 -8.32
CA CYS A 72 8.77 -1.23 -7.24
C CYS A 72 9.98 -1.12 -6.33
N PHE A 73 9.85 -1.59 -5.08
CA PHE A 73 10.99 -1.73 -4.18
C PHE A 73 11.69 -3.06 -4.41
N LYS A 74 13.00 -3.01 -4.71
CA LYS A 74 13.89 -4.18 -4.73
C LYS A 74 14.86 -4.03 -3.55
N GLY A 75 14.62 -4.78 -2.48
CA GLY A 75 15.26 -4.54 -1.19
C GLY A 75 14.82 -3.18 -0.63
N SER A 76 15.77 -2.27 -0.40
CA SER A 76 15.51 -0.94 0.17
C SER A 76 15.40 0.19 -0.86
N LYS A 77 15.50 -0.10 -2.17
CA LYS A 77 15.50 0.93 -3.23
C LYS A 77 14.30 0.81 -4.15
N ALA A 78 13.68 1.96 -4.43
CA ALA A 78 12.63 2.07 -5.42
C ALA A 78 13.23 2.20 -6.83
N CYS A 79 13.00 1.20 -7.67
CA CYS A 79 13.49 1.08 -9.04
C CYS A 79 12.33 1.06 -10.04
N PRO A 80 12.53 1.46 -11.31
CA PRO A 80 11.54 1.23 -12.37
C PRO A 80 11.18 -0.25 -12.47
N ILE A 81 9.90 -0.53 -12.72
CA ILE A 81 9.41 -1.90 -12.93
C ILE A 81 9.79 -2.35 -14.33
N SER A 82 10.54 -3.46 -14.44
CA SER A 82 10.79 -4.12 -15.72
C SER A 82 9.63 -5.04 -16.12
N GLU A 83 9.54 -5.42 -17.39
CA GLU A 83 8.54 -6.39 -17.85
C GLU A 83 8.70 -7.76 -17.16
N GLU A 84 9.94 -8.18 -16.91
CA GLU A 84 10.24 -9.38 -16.15
C GLU A 84 9.71 -9.30 -14.71
N ASP A 85 9.82 -8.13 -14.06
CA ASP A 85 9.22 -7.92 -12.74
C ASP A 85 7.70 -8.06 -12.80
N ARG A 86 7.05 -7.49 -13.83
CA ARG A 86 5.59 -7.60 -14.00
C ARG A 86 5.18 -9.06 -14.11
N ILE A 87 5.86 -9.82 -14.95
CA ILE A 87 5.57 -11.25 -15.18
C ILE A 87 5.76 -12.05 -13.89
N ASN A 88 6.87 -11.84 -13.18
CA ASN A 88 7.17 -12.59 -11.95
C ASN A 88 6.20 -12.26 -10.82
N ILE A 89 5.84 -10.99 -10.65
CA ILE A 89 4.83 -10.57 -9.67
C ILE A 89 3.48 -11.20 -10.01
N MET A 90 3.03 -11.15 -11.27
CA MET A 90 1.74 -11.72 -11.65
C MET A 90 1.70 -13.24 -11.48
N LYS A 91 2.73 -13.97 -11.92
CA LYS A 91 2.83 -15.43 -11.75
C LYS A 91 2.78 -15.89 -10.29
N ALA A 92 3.32 -15.10 -9.36
CA ALA A 92 3.29 -15.42 -7.92
C ALA A 92 1.92 -15.17 -7.27
N ASN A 93 1.00 -14.53 -7.98
CA ASN A 93 -0.32 -14.11 -7.51
C ASN A 93 -1.47 -14.69 -8.35
N ASP A 94 -1.16 -15.51 -9.35
CA ASP A 94 -2.12 -16.38 -10.07
C ASP A 94 -2.45 -17.61 -9.23
#